data_AF-A0A316SBH3-F1
#
_entry.id   AF-A0A316SBH3-F1
#
_cell.length_a   1.000
_cell.length_b   1.000
_cell.length_c   1.000
_cell.angle_alpha   90.00
_cell.angle_beta   90.00
_cell.angle_gamma   90.00
#
_symmetry.space_group_name_H-M   'P 1'
#
loop_
_entity.id
_entity.type
_entity.pdbx_description
1 polymer ?
#
loop_
_entity_poly.entity_id
_entity_poly.type
_entity_poly.pdbx_seq_one_letter_code
_entity_poly.pdbx_strand_id
1 'polypeptide(L)'
;MIDMPEKELMEASQRLSRYRANVNRINNLLKLPLRLRGPSQSVTVKPKDNPGGFTPKCHPDALNDLQRLAELNTMIAGYVLEITEIEGALSVLGKEESLVLIMRDVDGMAISAIADALGYSSRQAIYNIYKRALNKFKIALG
;
A
#
# COMPACT_ATOMS: atom_id res chain seq x y z
N MET A 1 -28.70 6.72 19.83
CA MET A 1 -27.91 7.13 18.64
C MET A 1 -26.66 7.78 19.17
N ILE A 2 -25.52 7.09 19.09
CA ILE A 2 -24.23 7.70 19.44
C ILE A 2 -23.83 8.52 18.22
N ASP A 3 -23.89 9.84 18.36
CA ASP A 3 -23.40 10.77 17.36
C ASP A 3 -21.86 10.68 17.40
N MET A 4 -21.28 10.01 16.41
CA MET A 4 -19.83 9.78 16.33
C MET A 4 -19.16 10.91 15.55
N PRO A 5 -17.95 11.35 15.95
CA PRO A 5 -17.32 12.53 15.36
C PRO A 5 -16.93 12.30 13.90
N GLU A 6 -17.38 13.18 13.01
CA GLU A 6 -17.14 13.13 11.54
C GLU A 6 -15.66 12.97 11.15
N LYS A 7 -14.75 13.43 12.02
CA LYS A 7 -13.30 13.37 11.81
C LYS A 7 -12.77 11.93 11.70
N GLU A 8 -13.25 11.03 12.55
CA GLU A 8 -12.79 9.62 12.56
C GLU A 8 -13.27 8.87 11.32
N LEU A 9 -14.48 9.19 10.84
CA LEU A 9 -15.02 8.62 9.59
C LEU A 9 -14.26 9.13 8.37
N MET A 10 -13.87 10.41 8.37
CA MET A 10 -13.03 10.99 7.33
C MET A 10 -11.65 10.33 7.29
N GLU A 11 -11.07 10.04 8.46
CA GLU A 11 -9.79 9.34 8.56
C GLU A 11 -9.89 7.90 8.03
N ALA A 12 -10.92 7.15 8.40
CA ALA A 12 -11.13 5.79 7.89
C ALA A 12 -11.30 5.76 6.37
N SER A 13 -12.11 6.67 5.81
CA SER A 13 -12.27 6.80 4.35
C SER A 13 -10.96 7.21 3.66
N GLN A 14 -10.20 8.15 4.25
CA GLN A 14 -8.90 8.54 3.73
C GLN A 14 -7.92 7.36 3.74
N ARG A 15 -7.93 6.54 4.80
CA ARG A 15 -7.09 5.34 4.91
C ARG A 15 -7.41 4.33 3.82
N LEU A 16 -8.70 4.07 3.59
CA LEU A 16 -9.17 3.20 2.51
C LEU A 16 -8.77 3.73 1.12
N SER A 17 -8.84 5.05 0.89
CA SER A 17 -8.42 5.65 -0.38
C SER A 17 -6.93 5.43 -0.71
N ARG A 18 -6.10 5.22 0.32
CA ARG A 18 -4.65 4.95 0.15
C ARG A 18 -4.36 3.51 -0.23
N TYR A 19 -5.35 2.60 -0.21
CA TYR A 19 -5.15 1.19 -0.48
C TYR A 19 -4.42 0.93 -1.82
N ARG A 20 -4.97 1.45 -2.93
CA ARG A 20 -4.33 1.34 -4.26
C ARG A 20 -2.96 1.99 -4.32
N ALA A 21 -2.80 3.14 -3.67
CA ALA A 21 -1.51 3.84 -3.63
C ALA A 21 -0.45 3.01 -2.91
N ASN A 22 -0.80 2.34 -1.81
CA ASN A 22 0.10 1.47 -1.05
C ASN A 22 0.48 0.22 -1.85
N VAL A 23 -0.48 -0.43 -2.53
CA VAL A 23 -0.20 -1.55 -3.45
C VAL A 23 0.80 -1.11 -4.54
N ASN A 24 0.58 0.06 -5.13
CA ASN A 24 1.49 0.61 -6.15
C ASN A 24 2.88 0.95 -5.59
N ARG A 25 2.96 1.49 -4.36
CA ARG A 25 4.24 1.75 -3.68
C ARG A 25 5.01 0.46 -3.45
N ILE A 26 4.38 -0.60 -2.95
CA ILE A 26 5.01 -1.91 -2.79
C ILE A 26 5.55 -2.42 -4.12
N ASN A 27 4.72 -2.41 -5.17
CA ASN A 27 5.12 -2.86 -6.50
C ASN A 27 6.30 -2.05 -7.08
N ASN A 28 6.39 -0.76 -6.78
CA ASN A 28 7.51 0.08 -7.19
C ASN A 28 8.78 -0.21 -6.38
N LEU A 29 8.66 -0.38 -5.06
CA LEU A 29 9.78 -0.70 -4.17
C LEU A 29 10.39 -2.07 -4.51
N LEU A 30 9.57 -3.08 -4.80
CA LEU A 30 10.02 -4.41 -5.22
C LEU A 30 10.84 -4.39 -6.53
N LYS A 31 10.64 -3.38 -7.39
CA LYS A 31 11.39 -3.21 -8.64
C LYS A 31 12.75 -2.53 -8.47
N LEU A 32 13.00 -1.84 -7.34
CA LEU A 32 14.24 -1.10 -7.13
C LEU A 32 15.48 -2.00 -7.00
N PRO A 33 15.46 -3.10 -6.21
CA PRO A 33 16.60 -4.02 -6.13
C PRO A 33 17.00 -4.65 -7.47
N LEU A 34 16.03 -4.86 -8.39
CA LEU A 34 16.30 -5.38 -9.73
C LEU A 34 17.12 -4.40 -10.58
N ARG A 35 16.99 -3.09 -10.33
CA ARG A 35 17.76 -2.04 -11.02
C ARG A 35 19.17 -1.85 -10.45
N LEU A 36 19.40 -2.26 -9.21
CA LEU A 36 20.69 -2.17 -8.52
C LEU A 36 21.67 -3.28 -8.92
N ARG A 37 21.22 -4.32 -9.66
CA ARG A 37 22.07 -5.43 -10.13
C ARG A 37 22.98 -5.11 -11.31
N GLY A 38 23.12 -3.84 -11.72
CA GLY A 38 24.15 -3.44 -12.68
C GLY A 38 25.54 -3.53 -12.04
N PRO A 39 26.59 -3.94 -12.77
CA PRO A 39 27.95 -3.89 -12.22
C PRO A 39 28.25 -2.46 -11.76
N SER A 40 28.73 -2.32 -10.52
CA SER A 40 29.15 -1.04 -9.95
C SER A 40 30.10 -0.34 -10.93
N GLN A 41 29.77 0.89 -11.35
CA GLN A 41 30.59 1.67 -12.30
C GLN A 41 31.99 2.02 -11.75
N SER A 42 32.29 1.70 -10.50
CA SER A 42 33.56 1.97 -9.82
C SER A 42 34.62 0.87 -9.96
N VAL A 43 34.39 -0.17 -10.77
CA VAL A 43 35.40 -1.22 -11.03
C VAL A 43 36.15 -0.96 -12.34
N THR A 44 36.63 0.26 -12.57
CA THR A 44 37.76 0.45 -13.49
C THR A 44 39.03 0.01 -12.78
N VAL A 45 39.35 -1.27 -12.90
CA VAL A 45 40.65 -1.82 -12.49
C VAL A 45 41.72 -1.13 -13.33
N LYS A 46 42.47 -0.19 -12.74
CA LYS A 46 43.78 0.18 -13.29
C LYS A 46 44.68 -1.04 -13.12
N PRO A 47 45.31 -1.58 -14.18
CA PRO A 47 46.28 -2.66 -14.03
C PRO A 47 47.40 -2.15 -13.12
N LYS A 48 47.59 -2.76 -11.95
CA LYS A 48 48.74 -2.53 -11.09
C LYS A 48 49.60 -3.78 -11.11
N ASP A 49 50.87 -3.59 -11.44
CA ASP A 49 51.94 -4.58 -11.49
C ASP A 49 52.27 -5.15 -10.10
N ASN A 50 51.38 -5.96 -9.51
CA ASN A 50 51.65 -6.66 -8.27
C ASN A 50 51.32 -8.16 -8.40
N PRO A 51 52.32 -9.03 -8.59
CA PRO A 51 52.12 -10.46 -8.60
C PRO A 51 52.05 -10.96 -7.16
N GLY A 52 50.87 -11.43 -6.71
CA GLY A 52 50.77 -12.27 -5.50
C GLY A 52 50.08 -11.68 -4.27
N GLY A 53 49.45 -10.51 -4.34
CA GLY A 53 48.62 -10.02 -3.24
C GLY A 53 47.16 -10.46 -3.36
N PHE A 54 46.68 -11.38 -2.53
CA PHE A 54 45.23 -11.59 -2.35
C PHE A 54 44.66 -10.34 -1.67
N THR A 55 44.13 -9.43 -2.49
CA THR A 55 43.22 -8.40 -2.00
C THR A 55 41.82 -9.01 -2.05
N PRO A 56 41.16 -9.27 -0.90
CA PRO A 56 39.74 -9.59 -0.95
C PRO A 56 39.06 -8.45 -1.71
N LYS A 57 38.16 -8.79 -2.63
CA LYS A 57 37.26 -7.82 -3.27
C LYS A 57 36.33 -7.29 -2.18
N CYS A 58 36.85 -6.41 -1.33
CA CYS A 58 36.05 -5.66 -0.39
C CYS A 58 35.19 -4.78 -1.29
N HIS A 59 33.89 -5.09 -1.38
CA HIS A 59 32.91 -4.22 -1.99
C HIS A 59 32.64 -3.13 -0.95
N PRO A 60 33.29 -1.94 -1.02
CA PRO A 60 33.12 -0.91 0.01
C PRO A 60 31.66 -0.47 0.13
N ASP A 61 30.88 -0.66 -0.95
CA ASP A 61 29.47 -0.33 -1.02
C ASP A 61 28.54 -1.47 -0.57
N ALA A 62 29.05 -2.68 -0.28
CA ALA A 62 28.19 -3.81 0.09
C ALA A 62 27.43 -3.58 1.40
N LEU A 63 28.04 -2.94 2.39
CA LEU A 63 27.35 -2.58 3.63
C LEU A 63 26.26 -1.52 3.38
N ASN A 64 26.53 -0.55 2.49
CA ASN A 64 25.56 0.47 2.10
C ASN A 64 24.39 -0.13 1.31
N ASP A 65 24.67 -1.07 0.41
CA ASP A 65 23.65 -1.77 -0.37
C ASP A 65 22.78 -2.65 0.53
N LEU A 66 23.39 -3.38 1.48
CA LEU A 66 22.66 -4.17 2.48
C LEU A 66 21.78 -3.29 3.37
N GLN A 67 22.30 -2.13 3.81
CA GLN A 67 21.51 -1.17 4.58
C GLN A 67 20.32 -0.65 3.78
N ARG A 68 20.54 -0.28 2.51
CA ARG A 68 19.46 0.18 1.62
C ARG A 68 18.41 -0.90 1.36
N LEU A 69 18.82 -2.17 1.23
CA LEU A 69 17.88 -3.29 1.11
C LEU A 69 17.06 -3.50 2.39
N ALA A 70 17.68 -3.36 3.56
CA ALA A 70 16.98 -3.42 4.84
C ALA A 70 15.92 -2.31 4.95
N GLU A 71 16.27 -1.07 4.60
CA GLU A 71 15.33 0.07 4.58
C GLU A 71 14.14 -0.15 3.64
N LEU A 72 14.40 -0.66 2.42
CA LEU A 72 13.36 -1.02 1.47
C LEU A 72 12.42 -2.09 2.02
N ASN A 73 12.97 -3.13 2.65
CA ASN A 73 12.18 -4.21 3.26
C ASN A 73 11.32 -3.69 4.42
N THR A 74 11.85 -2.80 5.27
CA THR A 74 11.08 -2.18 6.35
C THR A 74 9.93 -1.34 5.81
N MET A 75 10.16 -0.54 4.76
CA MET A 75 9.09 0.24 4.12
C MET A 75 8.02 -0.66 3.50
N ILE A 76 8.41 -1.73 2.80
CA ILE A 76 7.48 -2.71 2.24
C ILE A 76 6.64 -3.34 3.35
N ALA A 77 7.28 -3.81 4.43
CA ALA A 77 6.58 -4.42 5.56
C ALA A 77 5.54 -3.47 6.18
N GLY A 78 5.87 -2.18 6.31
CA GLY A 78 4.93 -1.17 6.78
C GLY A 78 3.71 -1.01 5.86
N TYR A 79 3.89 -0.95 4.54
CA TYR A 79 2.76 -0.87 3.60
C TYR A 79 1.94 -2.17 3.54
N VAL A 80 2.59 -3.33 3.67
CA VAL A 80 1.91 -4.63 3.72
C VAL A 80 1.04 -4.73 4.97
N LEU A 81 1.54 -4.29 6.12
CA LEU A 81 0.76 -4.26 7.36
C LEU A 81 -0.49 -3.39 7.20
N GLU A 82 -0.32 -2.17 6.68
CA GLU A 82 -1.42 -1.23 6.42
C GLU A 82 -2.50 -1.84 5.50
N ILE A 83 -2.08 -2.50 4.40
CA ILE A 83 -3.00 -3.20 3.49
C ILE A 83 -3.72 -4.34 4.21
N THR A 84 -2.99 -5.11 5.01
CA THR A 84 -3.53 -6.27 5.73
C THR A 84 -4.58 -5.85 6.76
N GLU A 85 -4.36 -4.72 7.45
CA GLU A 85 -5.35 -4.15 8.39
C GLU A 85 -6.60 -3.67 7.66
N ILE A 86 -6.45 -3.02 6.50
CA ILE A 86 -7.58 -2.61 5.66
C ILE A 86 -8.37 -3.82 5.15
N GLU A 87 -7.69 -4.84 4.61
CA GLU A 87 -8.33 -6.07 4.12
C GLU A 87 -9.02 -6.84 5.24
N GLY A 88 -8.36 -6.94 6.40
CA GLY A 88 -8.94 -7.51 7.60
C GLY A 88 -10.22 -6.80 8.01
N ALA A 89 -10.21 -5.46 8.09
CA ALA A 89 -11.40 -4.68 8.41
C ALA A 89 -12.52 -4.85 7.37
N LEU A 90 -12.20 -4.84 6.06
CA LEU A 90 -13.18 -5.08 4.99
C LEU A 90 -13.79 -6.49 5.04
N SER A 91 -13.03 -7.50 5.48
CA SER A 91 -13.49 -8.89 5.56
C SER A 91 -14.61 -9.12 6.58
N VAL A 92 -14.70 -8.27 7.60
CA VAL A 92 -15.73 -8.33 8.65
C VAL A 92 -17.07 -7.77 8.15
N LEU A 93 -17.05 -6.95 7.11
CA LEU A 93 -18.25 -6.34 6.55
C LEU A 93 -19.05 -7.32 5.68
N GLY A 94 -20.34 -7.04 5.53
CA GLY A 94 -21.15 -7.75 4.53
C GLY A 94 -20.62 -7.50 3.12
N LYS A 95 -20.76 -8.49 2.22
CA LYS A 95 -20.25 -8.41 0.84
C LYS A 95 -20.69 -7.15 0.09
N GLU A 96 -21.94 -6.74 0.28
CA GLU A 96 -22.47 -5.53 -0.35
C GLU A 96 -21.88 -4.25 0.26
N GLU A 97 -21.69 -4.22 1.58
CA GLU A 97 -21.12 -3.09 2.29
C GLU A 97 -19.65 -2.87 1.90
N SER A 98 -18.87 -3.94 1.86
CA SER A 98 -17.48 -3.90 1.42
C SER A 98 -17.36 -3.48 -0.05
N LEU A 99 -18.22 -4.01 -0.92
CA LEU A 99 -18.24 -3.64 -2.33
C LEU A 99 -18.53 -2.15 -2.54
N VAL A 100 -19.52 -1.60 -1.85
CA VAL A 100 -19.85 -0.16 -1.93
C VAL A 100 -18.68 0.71 -1.46
N LEU A 101 -18.00 0.33 -0.38
CA LEU A 101 -16.80 1.03 0.10
C LEU A 101 -15.66 0.99 -0.91
N ILE A 102 -15.37 -0.18 -1.48
CA ILE A 102 -14.31 -0.35 -2.49
C ILE A 102 -14.62 0.52 -3.72
N MET A 103 -15.83 0.42 -4.27
CA MET A 103 -16.21 1.20 -5.45
C MET A 103 -16.15 2.70 -5.17
N ARG A 104 -16.51 3.14 -3.97
CA ARG A 104 -16.51 4.56 -3.62
C ARG A 104 -15.12 5.12 -3.36
N ASP A 105 -14.38 4.50 -2.45
CA ASP A 105 -13.14 5.08 -1.89
C ASP A 105 -11.88 4.54 -2.56
N VAL A 106 -11.90 3.30 -3.07
CA VAL A 106 -10.76 2.69 -3.77
C VAL A 106 -10.83 2.97 -5.28
N ASP A 107 -12.01 2.84 -5.88
CA ASP A 107 -12.22 3.09 -7.31
C ASP A 107 -12.56 4.55 -7.62
N GLY A 108 -12.97 5.34 -6.62
CA GLY A 108 -13.34 6.75 -6.81
C GLY A 108 -14.67 6.96 -7.53
N MET A 109 -15.52 5.93 -7.61
CA MET A 109 -16.80 6.03 -8.33
C MET A 109 -17.78 6.95 -7.61
N ALA A 110 -18.56 7.71 -8.38
CA ALA A 110 -19.67 8.48 -7.84
C ALA A 110 -20.79 7.55 -7.34
N ILE A 111 -21.52 7.95 -6.29
CA ILE A 111 -22.64 7.17 -5.73
C ILE A 111 -23.70 6.86 -6.78
N SER A 112 -23.92 7.76 -7.75
CA SER A 112 -24.82 7.50 -8.89
C SER A 112 -24.33 6.34 -9.76
N ALA A 113 -23.05 6.34 -10.12
CA ALA A 113 -22.46 5.27 -10.93
C ALA A 113 -22.46 3.93 -10.18
N ILE A 114 -22.28 3.95 -8.86
CA ILE A 114 -22.39 2.74 -8.02
C ILE A 114 -23.83 2.24 -8.01
N ALA A 115 -24.83 3.13 -7.85
CA ALA A 115 -26.23 2.74 -7.90
C ALA A 115 -26.59 2.08 -9.23
N ASP A 116 -26.17 2.68 -10.35
CA ASP A 116 -26.40 2.13 -11.69
C ASP A 116 -25.71 0.76 -11.87
N ALA A 117 -24.46 0.64 -11.44
CA ALA A 117 -23.67 -0.61 -11.55
C ALA A 117 -24.23 -1.75 -10.69
N LEU A 118 -24.81 -1.43 -9.52
CA LEU A 118 -25.41 -2.41 -8.60
C LEU A 118 -26.90 -2.63 -8.84
N GLY A 119 -27.51 -1.95 -9.83
CA GLY A 119 -28.93 -2.09 -10.16
C GLY A 119 -29.89 -1.44 -9.16
N TYR A 120 -29.42 -0.45 -8.39
CA TYR A 120 -30.23 0.28 -7.42
C TYR A 120 -30.97 1.44 -8.05
N SER A 121 -32.30 1.44 -7.94
CA SER A 121 -33.15 2.54 -8.43
C SER A 121 -33.02 3.84 -7.63
N SER A 122 -32.39 3.80 -6.44
CA SER A 122 -32.25 4.95 -5.55
C SER A 122 -30.81 5.14 -5.09
N ARG A 123 -30.26 6.32 -5.39
CA ARG A 123 -28.95 6.77 -4.87
C ARG A 123 -28.94 6.85 -3.34
N GLN A 124 -30.08 7.17 -2.73
CA GLN A 124 -30.20 7.27 -1.28
C GLN A 124 -29.97 5.91 -0.60
N ALA A 125 -30.37 4.81 -1.23
CA ALA A 125 -30.11 3.48 -0.71
C ALA A 125 -28.60 3.20 -0.62
N ILE A 126 -27.85 3.53 -1.67
CA ILE A 126 -26.38 3.41 -1.67
C ILE A 126 -25.74 4.33 -0.63
N TYR A 127 -26.21 5.58 -0.47
CA TYR A 127 -25.71 6.46 0.60
C TYR A 127 -25.90 5.87 1.99
N ASN A 128 -27.04 5.24 2.25
CA ASN A 128 -27.32 4.62 3.54
C ASN A 128 -26.44 3.39 3.77
N ILE A 129 -26.25 2.55 2.75
CA ILE A 129 -25.33 1.41 2.79
C ILE A 129 -23.90 1.90 3.04
N TYR A 130 -23.44 2.90 2.29
CA TYR A 130 -22.12 3.49 2.43
C TYR A 130 -21.87 4.02 3.85
N LYS A 131 -22.79 4.83 4.39
CA LYS A 131 -22.65 5.36 5.76
C LYS A 131 -22.57 4.25 6.80
N ARG A 132 -23.41 3.22 6.68
CA ARG A 132 -23.41 2.07 7.59
C ARG A 132 -22.12 1.25 7.47
N ALA A 133 -21.67 1.01 6.23
CA ALA A 133 -20.44 0.30 5.94
C ALA A 133 -19.23 1.05 6.51
N LEU A 134 -19.13 2.36 6.29
CA LEU A 134 -18.02 3.18 6.77
C LEU A 134 -17.93 3.18 8.31
N ASN A 135 -19.08 3.25 9.00
CA ASN A 135 -19.13 3.12 10.45
C ASN A 135 -18.60 1.75 10.93
N LYS A 136 -19.04 0.65 10.31
CA LYS A 136 -18.56 -0.70 10.64
C LYS A 136 -17.07 -0.86 10.35
N PHE A 137 -16.62 -0.35 9.21
CA PHE A 137 -15.22 -0.40 8.80
C PHE A 137 -14.33 0.36 9.78
N LYS A 138 -14.75 1.55 10.21
CA LYS A 138 -14.04 2.33 11.22
C LYS A 138 -13.94 1.58 12.55
N ILE A 139 -15.02 0.94 13.00
CA ILE A 139 -15.00 0.11 14.22
C ILE A 139 -14.05 -1.09 14.05
N ALA A 140 -13.99 -1.71 12.86
CA ALA A 140 -13.13 -2.85 12.59
C ALA A 140 -11.64 -2.48 12.48
N LEU A 141 -11.31 -1.23 12.14
CA LEU A 141 -9.93 -0.73 12.10
C LEU A 141 -9.35 -0.43 13.49
N GLY A 142 -10.18 -0.26 14.51
CA GLY A 142 -9.78 0.18 15.86
C GLY A 142 -9.91 1.68 16.06
#